data_AF-A0AA49JUR2-F1
#
_entry.id   AF-A0AA49JUR2-F1
#
_cell.length_a   1.000
_cell.length_b   1.000
_cell.length_c   1.000
_cell.angle_alpha   90.00
_cell.angle_beta   90.00
_cell.angle_gamma   90.00
#
_symmetry.space_group_name_H-M   'P 1'
#
loop_
_entity.id
_entity.type
_entity.pdbx_description
1 polymer ?
#
loop_
_entity_poly.entity_id
_entity_poly.type
_entity_poly.pdbx_seq_one_letter_code
_entity_poly.pdbx_strand_id
1 'polypeptide(L)'
;MMPLPRVSPRAWLPMGGVLLLVLGMGAMENPLWAIAAPMTATIVGYVAFVRQLHRRVGDGLVGDLAFVYLGFLVLYTVVPGVVVFYGLSSDIAGALEQLLPSAAETGRQLWRQVLFGAMFAVAYLAARGTAQLPTVAVADPGWRRPRTILVAGALVFACLFALIAFSAPVESYYEHYTRYDHLGWTTRKFVSLSLRLSFGLYCALLTFLYLDARRWSRFIPFVVLALAAFEIGYSRGARIQGLIVLLMAMVLHHLTRRRITMRQLAVAGGLAVAAFTAIELVRLLTDVSDARDRLLEGGLGPPAEFLAVFLPSLHLYAERAAGTLPAAPWPMFFFDFIALFTWGDFTKYMPMYWYAETYFPFLDVPPFTIGPVAESALWGGEWDIAVRGLLNGLFFAWIVRAFLRFRDRWWALGVYAYCYATCALALKYSIFVNVQLVEKNLVPAFLLVEGTRMLMRRRLPRLA
;
A
#
# COMPACT_ATOMS: atom_id res chain seq x y z
N MET A 1 -16.55 22.77 -18.09
CA MET A 1 -15.08 22.76 -17.87
C MET A 1 -14.77 23.76 -16.75
N MET A 2 -14.16 23.34 -15.64
CA MET A 2 -13.68 24.30 -14.63
C MET A 2 -12.39 24.95 -15.14
N PRO A 3 -12.18 26.27 -14.94
CA PRO A 3 -10.94 26.93 -15.31
C PRO A 3 -9.76 26.28 -14.57
N LEU A 4 -8.67 26.01 -15.28
CA LEU A 4 -7.44 25.53 -14.67
C LEU A 4 -6.97 26.57 -13.64
N PRO A 5 -6.63 26.15 -12.40
CA PRO A 5 -6.20 27.09 -11.37
C PRO A 5 -4.90 27.79 -11.81
N ARG A 6 -4.83 29.12 -11.64
CA ARG A 6 -3.60 29.90 -11.85
C ARG A 6 -2.56 29.44 -10.83
N VAL A 7 -1.54 28.71 -11.28
CA VAL A 7 -0.43 28.26 -10.43
C VAL A 7 0.56 29.40 -10.27
N SER A 8 0.82 29.87 -9.05
CA SER A 8 1.82 30.91 -8.83
C SER A 8 3.25 30.36 -9.08
N PRO A 9 4.11 31.05 -9.85
CA PRO A 9 5.49 30.61 -10.14
C PRO A 9 6.34 30.32 -8.90
N ARG A 10 6.04 30.97 -7.76
CA ARG A 10 6.78 30.80 -6.49
C ARG A 10 6.66 29.41 -5.86
N ALA A 11 5.73 28.57 -6.31
CA ALA A 11 5.54 27.22 -5.75
C ALA A 11 6.64 26.22 -6.17
N TRP A 12 7.43 26.53 -7.21
CA TRP A 12 8.33 25.58 -7.87
C TRP A 12 9.79 25.63 -7.39
N LEU A 13 10.22 26.73 -6.79
CA LEU A 13 11.61 26.99 -6.40
C LEU A 13 12.25 25.93 -5.47
N PRO A 14 11.58 25.39 -4.43
CA PRO A 14 12.21 24.40 -3.56
C PRO A 14 12.31 22.99 -4.16
N MET A 15 11.51 22.67 -5.20
CA MET A 15 11.56 21.36 -5.87
C MET A 15 12.61 21.30 -6.97
N GLY A 16 12.91 22.44 -7.61
CA GLY A 16 14.00 22.55 -8.58
C GLY A 16 15.36 22.17 -8.00
N GLY A 17 15.62 22.49 -6.72
CA GLY A 17 16.86 22.12 -6.04
C GLY A 17 17.04 20.61 -5.83
N VAL A 18 15.95 19.88 -5.58
CA VAL A 18 15.98 18.41 -5.47
C VAL A 18 16.23 17.77 -6.84
N LEU A 19 15.62 18.31 -7.90
CA LEU A 19 15.88 17.89 -9.28
C LEU A 19 17.34 18.16 -9.70
N LEU A 20 17.91 19.30 -9.29
CA LEU A 20 19.31 19.63 -9.54
C LEU A 20 20.28 18.74 -8.72
N LEU A 21 19.91 18.34 -7.51
CA LEU A 21 20.65 17.34 -6.71
C LEU A 21 20.60 15.95 -7.34
N VAL A 22 19.45 15.55 -7.91
CA VAL A 22 19.31 14.30 -8.68
C VAL A 22 20.18 14.35 -9.95
N LEU A 23 20.35 15.52 -10.57
CA LEU A 23 21.21 15.68 -11.75
C LEU A 23 22.71 15.74 -11.42
N GLY A 24 23.10 15.92 -10.15
CA GLY A 24 24.49 15.83 -9.67
C GLY A 24 25.04 14.41 -9.53
N MET A 25 24.47 13.44 -10.26
CA MET A 25 24.65 11.98 -10.13
C MET A 25 26.05 11.41 -10.42
N GLY A 26 27.07 12.25 -10.60
CA GLY A 26 28.43 11.80 -10.93
C GLY A 26 29.43 12.15 -9.84
N ALA A 27 30.16 11.13 -9.35
CA ALA A 27 31.39 11.25 -8.57
C ALA A 27 31.27 11.56 -7.06
N MET A 28 30.61 10.67 -6.31
CA MET A 28 30.97 10.50 -4.90
C MET A 28 31.73 9.18 -4.75
N GLU A 29 33.05 9.27 -4.60
CA GLU A 29 33.93 8.10 -4.39
C GLU A 29 33.71 7.44 -3.01
N ASN A 30 33.10 8.15 -2.07
CA ASN A 30 32.86 7.64 -0.73
C ASN A 30 31.57 6.79 -0.67
N PRO A 31 31.66 5.49 -0.32
CA PRO A 31 30.53 4.57 -0.28
C PRO A 31 29.44 4.99 0.71
N LEU A 32 29.80 5.64 1.82
CA LEU A 32 28.83 6.12 2.81
C LEU A 32 27.97 7.25 2.24
N TRP A 33 28.58 8.16 1.48
CA TRP A 33 27.86 9.26 0.83
C TRP A 33 26.96 8.80 -0.32
N ALA A 34 27.36 7.74 -1.03
CA ALA A 34 26.53 7.14 -2.08
C ALA A 34 25.16 6.68 -1.56
N ILE A 35 25.08 6.27 -0.29
CA ILE A 35 23.83 5.83 0.37
C ILE A 35 23.18 6.98 1.15
N ALA A 36 23.95 7.73 1.93
CA ALA A 36 23.42 8.77 2.81
C ALA A 36 22.80 9.94 2.03
N ALA A 37 23.36 10.31 0.87
CA ALA A 37 22.86 11.41 0.05
C ALA A 37 21.41 11.18 -0.45
N PRO A 38 21.07 10.08 -1.14
CA PRO A 38 19.69 9.85 -1.58
C PRO A 38 18.70 9.66 -0.43
N MET A 39 19.11 9.07 0.70
CA MET A 39 18.27 9.02 1.90
C MET A 39 17.94 10.42 2.42
N THR A 40 18.96 11.26 2.55
CA THR A 40 18.82 12.67 2.99
C THR A 40 17.94 13.45 2.02
N ALA A 41 18.17 13.30 0.72
CA ALA A 41 17.38 13.94 -0.32
C ALA A 41 15.90 13.54 -0.24
N THR A 42 15.62 12.26 0.01
CA THR A 42 14.24 11.74 0.18
C THR A 42 13.56 12.36 1.40
N ILE A 43 14.25 12.42 2.54
CA ILE A 43 13.72 13.01 3.78
C ILE A 43 13.46 14.52 3.58
N VAL A 44 14.45 15.26 3.06
CA VAL A 44 14.33 16.71 2.81
C VAL A 44 13.22 17.00 1.80
N GLY A 45 13.15 16.22 0.71
CA GLY A 45 12.11 16.31 -0.31
C GLY A 45 10.71 16.08 0.27
N TYR A 46 10.56 15.08 1.15
CA TYR A 46 9.31 14.83 1.85
C TYR A 46 8.94 15.97 2.80
N VAL A 47 9.87 16.49 3.61
CA VAL A 47 9.60 17.64 4.48
C VAL A 47 9.17 18.87 3.68
N ALA A 48 9.83 19.15 2.56
CA ALA A 48 9.45 20.24 1.65
C ALA A 48 8.05 20.02 1.05
N PHE A 49 7.77 18.81 0.59
CA PHE A 49 6.44 18.43 0.11
C PHE A 49 5.37 18.61 1.18
N VAL A 50 5.58 18.09 2.39
CA VAL A 50 4.65 18.19 3.52
C VAL A 50 4.38 19.64 3.87
N ARG A 51 5.40 20.50 3.89
CA ARG A 51 5.23 21.95 4.12
C ARG A 51 4.37 22.61 3.04
N GLN A 52 4.60 22.26 1.78
CA GLN A 52 3.81 22.81 0.66
C GLN A 52 2.38 22.27 0.64
N LEU A 53 2.20 20.99 0.97
CA LEU A 53 0.89 20.39 1.11
C LEU A 53 0.14 21.03 2.28
N HIS A 54 0.77 21.17 3.45
CA HIS A 54 0.17 21.81 4.63
C HIS A 54 -0.35 23.22 4.33
N ARG A 55 0.40 24.03 3.57
CA ARG A 55 -0.05 25.37 3.12
C ARG A 55 -1.33 25.33 2.30
N ARG A 56 -1.62 24.22 1.59
CA ARG A 56 -2.82 24.04 0.76
C ARG A 56 -3.98 23.41 1.53
N VAL A 57 -3.68 22.54 2.51
CA VAL A 57 -4.69 21.67 3.14
C VAL A 57 -4.98 22.02 4.60
N GLY A 58 -4.12 22.83 5.23
CA GLY A 58 -4.17 23.14 6.65
C GLY A 58 -4.06 21.88 7.52
N ASP A 59 -4.93 21.80 8.52
CA ASP A 59 -4.93 20.67 9.47
C ASP A 59 -5.45 19.35 8.86
N GLY A 60 -5.94 19.37 7.61
CA GLY A 60 -6.33 18.17 6.88
C GLY A 60 -5.15 17.32 6.40
N LEU A 61 -3.90 17.70 6.72
CA LEU A 61 -2.68 17.09 6.21
C LEU A 61 -2.63 15.57 6.42
N VAL A 62 -2.93 15.10 7.64
CA VAL A 62 -2.85 13.67 7.98
C VAL A 62 -3.89 12.87 7.18
N GLY A 63 -5.05 13.45 6.87
CA GLY A 63 -6.08 12.79 6.06
C GLY A 63 -5.80 12.79 4.56
N ASP A 64 -4.74 13.45 4.09
CA ASP A 64 -4.42 13.57 2.67
C ASP A 64 -3.68 12.33 2.16
N LEU A 65 -4.17 11.73 1.08
CA LEU A 65 -3.67 10.47 0.52
C LEU A 65 -2.16 10.51 0.22
N ALA A 66 -1.67 11.61 -0.37
CA ALA A 66 -0.27 11.71 -0.75
C ALA A 66 0.67 11.88 0.43
N PHE A 67 0.18 12.43 1.55
CA PHE A 67 0.98 12.54 2.77
C PHE A 67 1.42 11.15 3.25
N VAL A 68 0.47 10.21 3.38
CA VAL A 68 0.79 8.84 3.80
C VAL A 68 1.56 8.08 2.74
N TYR A 69 1.20 8.23 1.47
CA TYR A 69 1.90 7.53 0.38
C TYR A 69 3.38 7.91 0.30
N LEU A 70 3.71 9.20 0.28
CA LEU A 70 5.11 9.64 0.28
C LEU A 70 5.80 9.31 1.61
N GLY A 71 5.08 9.29 2.73
CA GLY A 71 5.61 8.77 3.99
C GLY A 71 6.06 7.32 3.87
N PHE A 72 5.26 6.46 3.23
CA PHE A 72 5.69 5.09 2.93
C PHE A 72 6.86 5.04 1.96
N LEU A 73 6.85 5.83 0.87
CA LEU A 73 7.99 5.89 -0.04
C LEU A 73 9.29 6.22 0.71
N VAL A 74 9.27 7.21 1.60
CA VAL A 74 10.42 7.53 2.47
C VAL A 74 10.88 6.31 3.26
N LEU A 75 9.96 5.54 3.86
CA LEU A 75 10.31 4.32 4.58
C LEU A 75 10.93 3.25 3.66
N TYR A 76 10.35 3.03 2.46
CA TYR A 76 10.86 2.10 1.45
C TYR A 76 12.19 2.54 0.83
N THR A 77 12.59 3.80 0.97
CA THR A 77 13.93 4.28 0.59
C THR A 77 14.90 4.23 1.76
N VAL A 78 14.53 4.79 2.91
CA VAL A 78 15.44 4.97 4.05
C VAL A 78 15.72 3.65 4.74
N VAL A 79 14.74 2.77 4.95
CA VAL A 79 14.96 1.52 5.69
C VAL A 79 15.96 0.60 4.96
N PRO A 80 15.83 0.29 3.66
CA PRO A 80 16.86 -0.47 2.95
C PRO A 80 18.23 0.22 2.96
N GLY A 81 18.27 1.54 2.77
CA GLY A 81 19.52 2.29 2.82
C GLY A 81 20.22 2.20 4.17
N VAL A 82 19.46 2.30 5.27
CA VAL A 82 19.96 2.13 6.65
C VAL A 82 20.48 0.71 6.87
N VAL A 83 19.79 -0.32 6.39
CA VAL A 83 20.23 -1.72 6.52
C VAL A 83 21.58 -1.93 5.83
N VAL A 84 21.73 -1.47 4.58
CA VAL A 84 23.00 -1.58 3.85
C VAL A 84 24.08 -0.71 4.51
N PHE A 85 23.75 0.52 4.91
CA PHE A 85 24.67 1.44 5.58
C PHE A 85 25.24 0.83 6.87
N TYR A 86 24.38 0.26 7.73
CA TYR A 86 24.82 -0.38 8.97
C TYR A 86 25.57 -1.68 8.70
N GLY A 87 25.11 -2.48 7.72
CA GLY A 87 25.80 -3.69 7.28
C GLY A 87 27.24 -3.42 6.86
N LEU A 88 27.48 -2.32 6.13
CA LEU A 88 28.81 -1.88 5.72
C LEU A 88 29.67 -1.30 6.86
N SER A 89 29.08 -0.96 8.01
CA SER A 89 29.75 -0.26 9.12
C SER A 89 30.03 -1.15 10.35
N SER A 90 29.60 -2.42 10.33
CA SER A 90 29.69 -3.32 11.49
C SER A 90 30.50 -4.58 11.19
N ASP A 91 31.30 -5.05 12.14
CA ASP A 91 32.14 -6.27 12.05
C ASP A 91 31.33 -7.58 11.85
N ILE A 92 29.99 -7.50 11.85
CA ILE A 92 29.07 -8.61 11.53
C ILE A 92 29.04 -8.88 10.01
N ALA A 93 29.74 -8.06 9.22
CA ALA A 93 29.73 -8.01 7.75
C ALA A 93 30.25 -9.26 7.03
N GLY A 94 31.16 -10.05 7.58
CA GLY A 94 31.92 -11.05 6.79
C GLY A 94 31.09 -12.05 5.96
N ALA A 95 29.90 -12.45 6.43
CA ALA A 95 29.01 -13.37 5.71
C ALA A 95 27.85 -12.67 4.97
N LEU A 96 27.45 -11.47 5.40
CA LEU A 96 26.36 -10.69 4.78
C LEU A 96 26.85 -9.81 3.64
N GLU A 97 28.12 -9.39 3.67
CA GLU A 97 28.74 -8.49 2.69
C GLU A 97 28.84 -9.13 1.29
N GLN A 98 28.95 -10.46 1.21
CA GLN A 98 28.91 -11.20 -0.06
C GLN A 98 27.49 -11.27 -0.68
N LEU A 99 26.45 -11.04 0.13
CA LEU A 99 25.05 -11.13 -0.29
C LEU A 99 24.41 -9.74 -0.49
N LEU A 100 25.07 -8.67 -0.04
CA LEU A 100 24.58 -7.30 -0.16
C LEU A 100 25.14 -6.62 -1.42
N PRO A 101 24.32 -5.84 -2.13
CA PRO A 101 24.79 -5.06 -3.27
C PRO A 101 25.82 -4.02 -2.85
N SER A 102 26.71 -3.65 -3.76
CA SER A 102 27.72 -2.62 -3.48
C SER A 102 27.06 -1.29 -3.08
N ALA A 103 27.78 -0.47 -2.30
CA ALA A 103 27.28 0.85 -1.89
C ALA A 103 26.90 1.74 -3.08
N ALA A 104 27.65 1.63 -4.19
CA ALA A 104 27.36 2.35 -5.43
C ALA A 104 26.05 1.88 -6.09
N GLU A 105 25.81 0.57 -6.17
CA GLU A 105 24.56 0.01 -6.71
C GLU A 105 23.36 0.38 -5.85
N THR A 106 23.51 0.23 -4.54
CA THR A 106 22.50 0.65 -3.56
C THR A 106 22.19 2.13 -3.71
N GLY A 107 23.21 2.99 -3.76
CA GLY A 107 23.06 4.43 -3.96
C GLY A 107 22.31 4.79 -5.23
N ARG A 108 22.67 4.19 -6.37
CA ARG A 108 21.93 4.37 -7.64
C ARG A 108 20.47 3.97 -7.52
N GLN A 109 20.21 2.84 -6.86
CA GLN A 109 18.85 2.34 -6.66
C GLN A 109 18.02 3.24 -5.73
N LEU A 110 18.64 3.83 -4.69
CA LEU A 110 17.97 4.79 -3.82
C LEU A 110 17.64 6.09 -4.57
N TRP A 111 18.53 6.57 -5.44
CA TRP A 111 18.24 7.73 -6.28
C TRP A 111 17.09 7.50 -7.26
N ARG A 112 16.89 6.28 -7.75
CA ARG A 112 15.71 5.93 -8.55
C ARG A 112 14.41 6.11 -7.77
N GLN A 113 14.41 5.77 -6.47
CA GLN A 113 13.27 6.06 -5.61
C GLN A 113 13.09 7.57 -5.37
N VAL A 114 14.18 8.32 -5.20
CA VAL A 114 14.14 9.79 -5.12
C VAL A 114 13.49 10.39 -6.37
N LEU A 115 13.90 9.96 -7.57
CA LEU A 115 13.34 10.41 -8.84
C LEU A 115 11.84 10.13 -8.90
N PHE A 116 11.44 8.89 -8.62
CA PHE A 116 10.01 8.51 -8.60
C PHE A 116 9.20 9.39 -7.64
N GLY A 117 9.68 9.54 -6.41
CA GLY A 117 9.03 10.35 -5.37
C GLY A 117 8.95 11.84 -5.73
N ALA A 118 10.01 12.40 -6.30
CA ALA A 118 10.04 13.79 -6.75
C ALA A 118 9.02 14.05 -7.86
N MET A 119 8.96 13.18 -8.87
CA MET A 119 8.02 13.30 -9.98
C MET A 119 6.57 13.11 -9.51
N PHE A 120 6.32 12.16 -8.61
CA PHE A 120 5.03 12.02 -7.93
C PHE A 120 4.64 13.31 -7.21
N ALA A 121 5.54 13.86 -6.38
CA ALA A 121 5.26 15.02 -5.56
C ALA A 121 4.95 16.26 -6.42
N VAL A 122 5.69 16.45 -7.52
CA VAL A 122 5.46 17.50 -8.52
C VAL A 122 4.06 17.36 -9.15
N ALA A 123 3.74 16.19 -9.72
CA ALA A 123 2.47 15.97 -10.38
C ALA A 123 1.28 16.11 -9.42
N TYR A 124 1.41 15.54 -8.22
CA TYR A 124 0.37 15.61 -7.20
C TYR A 124 0.10 17.05 -6.79
N LEU A 125 1.14 17.82 -6.44
CA LEU A 125 0.98 19.24 -6.10
C LEU A 125 0.44 20.04 -7.28
N ALA A 126 0.79 19.73 -8.53
CA ALA A 126 0.23 20.45 -9.68
C ALA A 126 -1.29 20.21 -9.82
N ALA A 127 -1.74 18.95 -9.70
CA ALA A 127 -3.10 18.56 -10.04
C ALA A 127 -4.11 18.58 -8.87
N ARG A 128 -3.66 18.47 -7.62
CA ARG A 128 -4.53 18.25 -6.45
C ARG A 128 -5.42 19.45 -6.08
N GLY A 129 -4.99 20.67 -6.40
CA GLY A 129 -5.70 21.91 -6.04
C GLY A 129 -5.53 22.34 -4.58
N THR A 130 -6.34 23.31 -4.14
CA THR A 130 -6.22 24.01 -2.84
C THR A 130 -7.37 23.76 -1.87
N ALA A 131 -8.36 22.93 -2.25
CA ALA A 131 -9.46 22.62 -1.37
C ALA A 131 -8.96 21.87 -0.12
N GLN A 132 -9.39 22.31 1.06
CA GLN A 132 -9.11 21.62 2.32
C GLN A 132 -9.96 20.36 2.44
N LEU A 133 -9.46 19.37 3.18
CA LEU A 133 -10.24 18.19 3.55
C LEU A 133 -11.19 18.58 4.70
N PRO A 134 -12.51 18.66 4.44
CA PRO A 134 -13.47 19.01 5.47
C PRO A 134 -13.71 17.82 6.39
N THR A 135 -14.27 18.09 7.57
CA THR A 135 -14.96 17.05 8.32
C THR A 135 -16.18 16.61 7.52
N VAL A 136 -16.33 15.32 7.27
CA VAL A 136 -17.37 14.76 6.40
C VAL A 136 -18.70 14.68 7.14
N ALA A 137 -19.74 15.20 6.52
CA ALA A 137 -21.13 14.98 6.88
C ALA A 137 -21.87 14.38 5.67
N VAL A 138 -22.27 13.11 5.78
CA VAL A 138 -22.98 12.39 4.71
C VAL A 138 -24.45 12.79 4.73
N ALA A 139 -24.99 13.15 3.55
CA ALA A 139 -26.35 13.70 3.42
C ALA A 139 -27.47 12.65 3.55
N ASP A 140 -27.23 11.37 3.21
CA ASP A 140 -28.26 10.32 3.20
C ASP A 140 -28.70 9.91 4.62
N PRO A 141 -29.90 10.25 5.13
CA PRO A 141 -30.29 9.88 6.49
C PRO A 141 -30.35 8.35 6.73
N GLY A 142 -30.45 7.54 5.67
CA GLY A 142 -30.57 6.09 5.75
C GLY A 142 -29.28 5.34 6.12
N TRP A 143 -28.11 5.98 6.27
CA TRP A 143 -26.89 5.32 6.77
C TRP A 143 -26.88 5.14 8.30
N ARG A 144 -27.66 5.95 9.04
CA ARG A 144 -27.73 5.92 10.52
C ARG A 144 -28.51 4.74 11.08
N ARG A 145 -28.90 3.77 10.26
CA ARG A 145 -29.72 2.65 10.71
C ARG A 145 -28.79 1.59 11.33
N PRO A 146 -28.94 1.26 12.63
CA PRO A 146 -28.14 0.20 13.28
C PRO A 146 -28.19 -1.13 12.53
N ARG A 147 -29.31 -1.41 11.87
CA ARG A 147 -29.49 -2.61 11.05
C ARG A 147 -28.48 -2.71 9.90
N THR A 148 -28.05 -1.60 9.29
CA THR A 148 -27.03 -1.63 8.23
C THR A 148 -25.67 -2.04 8.77
N ILE A 149 -25.30 -1.55 9.96
CA ILE A 149 -24.05 -1.94 10.65
C ILE A 149 -24.12 -3.42 11.03
N LEU A 150 -25.24 -3.89 11.57
CA LEU A 150 -25.44 -5.31 11.92
C LEU A 150 -25.35 -6.22 10.69
N VAL A 151 -25.97 -5.84 9.57
CA VAL A 151 -25.88 -6.58 8.31
C VAL A 151 -24.45 -6.61 7.79
N ALA A 152 -23.76 -5.47 7.75
CA ALA A 152 -22.36 -5.43 7.32
C ALA A 152 -21.47 -6.30 8.22
N GLY A 153 -21.67 -6.25 9.54
CA GLY A 153 -20.98 -7.10 10.50
C GLY A 153 -21.28 -8.58 10.32
N ALA A 154 -22.54 -8.95 10.04
CA ALA A 154 -22.93 -10.33 9.76
C ALA A 154 -22.31 -10.85 8.45
N LEU A 155 -22.26 -10.02 7.40
CA LEU A 155 -21.61 -10.36 6.13
C LEU A 155 -20.10 -10.52 6.30
N VAL A 156 -19.46 -9.64 7.08
CA VAL A 156 -18.05 -9.80 7.47
C VAL A 156 -17.86 -11.14 8.17
N PHE A 157 -18.63 -11.41 9.22
CA PHE A 157 -18.53 -12.65 9.98
C PHE A 157 -18.72 -13.88 9.10
N ALA A 158 -19.72 -13.87 8.20
CA ALA A 158 -19.96 -14.97 7.27
C ALA A 158 -18.79 -15.21 6.32
N CYS A 159 -18.16 -14.15 5.78
CA CYS A 159 -16.97 -14.29 4.94
C CYS A 159 -15.81 -14.88 5.75
N LEU A 160 -15.54 -14.38 6.96
CA LEU A 160 -14.45 -14.88 7.79
C LEU A 160 -14.68 -16.32 8.24
N PHE A 161 -15.91 -16.67 8.61
CA PHE A 161 -16.28 -18.03 8.93
C PHE A 161 -16.03 -18.96 7.74
N ALA A 162 -16.44 -18.56 6.53
CA ALA A 162 -16.15 -19.34 5.32
C ALA A 162 -14.63 -19.52 5.10
N LEU A 163 -13.83 -18.47 5.27
CA LEU A 163 -12.37 -18.57 5.14
C LEU A 163 -11.77 -19.58 6.12
N ILE A 164 -12.21 -19.58 7.38
CA ILE A 164 -11.73 -20.53 8.40
C ILE A 164 -12.24 -21.94 8.10
N ALA A 165 -13.54 -22.11 7.87
CA ALA A 165 -14.19 -23.41 7.73
C ALA A 165 -13.68 -24.21 6.53
N PHE A 166 -13.27 -23.54 5.46
CA PHE A 166 -12.71 -24.17 4.26
C PHE A 166 -11.16 -24.17 4.23
N SER A 167 -10.49 -23.69 5.28
CA SER A 167 -9.02 -23.68 5.33
C SER A 167 -8.48 -25.06 5.71
N ALA A 168 -7.46 -25.52 5.00
CA ALA A 168 -6.59 -26.57 5.53
C ALA A 168 -5.85 -26.05 6.78
N PRO A 169 -5.39 -26.95 7.68
CA PRO A 169 -4.37 -26.59 8.65
C PRO A 169 -3.13 -26.08 7.90
N VAL A 170 -2.52 -25.03 8.44
CA VAL A 170 -1.37 -24.35 7.84
C VAL A 170 -0.34 -24.18 8.93
N GLU A 171 0.85 -24.73 8.80
CA GLU A 171 1.92 -24.60 9.80
C GLU A 171 2.88 -23.47 9.42
N SER A 172 3.14 -23.29 8.13
CA SER A 172 4.09 -22.32 7.61
C SER A 172 3.44 -21.10 6.92
N TYR A 173 4.23 -20.04 6.71
CA TYR A 173 3.83 -18.90 5.89
C TYR A 173 3.64 -19.29 4.41
N TYR A 174 4.36 -20.30 3.91
CA TYR A 174 4.21 -20.78 2.55
C TYR A 174 2.87 -21.50 2.34
N GLU A 175 2.54 -22.42 3.24
CA GLU A 175 1.25 -23.12 3.25
C GLU A 175 0.05 -22.17 3.38
N HIS A 176 0.26 -20.95 3.90
CA HIS A 176 -0.78 -19.93 3.90
C HIS A 176 -1.31 -19.66 2.48
N TYR A 177 -0.43 -19.64 1.47
CA TYR A 177 -0.80 -19.34 0.08
C TYR A 177 -1.49 -20.52 -0.62
N THR A 178 -1.20 -21.75 -0.22
CA THR A 178 -1.72 -22.98 -0.85
C THR A 178 -2.83 -23.65 -0.05
N ARG A 179 -3.26 -23.06 1.08
CA ARG A 179 -4.26 -23.62 2.02
C ARG A 179 -5.61 -24.01 1.40
N TYR A 180 -5.90 -23.53 0.20
CA TYR A 180 -7.16 -23.77 -0.52
C TYR A 180 -6.99 -24.63 -1.77
N ASP A 181 -5.79 -25.13 -2.06
CA ASP A 181 -5.53 -25.93 -3.27
C ASP A 181 -6.12 -27.33 -3.22
N HIS A 182 -6.42 -27.82 -2.01
CA HIS A 182 -7.16 -29.06 -1.81
C HIS A 182 -8.66 -28.94 -2.19
N LEU A 183 -9.19 -27.71 -2.31
CA LEU A 183 -10.60 -27.50 -2.63
C LEU A 183 -10.85 -27.65 -4.13
N GLY A 184 -12.00 -28.26 -4.46
CA GLY A 184 -12.53 -28.26 -5.82
C GLY A 184 -12.77 -26.83 -6.35
N TRP A 185 -12.79 -26.68 -7.68
CA TRP A 185 -12.81 -25.38 -8.35
C TRP A 185 -13.91 -24.44 -7.84
N THR A 186 -15.16 -24.92 -7.71
CA THR A 186 -16.30 -24.12 -7.25
C THR A 186 -16.09 -23.58 -5.84
N THR A 187 -15.69 -24.43 -4.91
CA THR A 187 -15.45 -24.04 -3.51
C THR A 187 -14.27 -23.08 -3.41
N ARG A 188 -13.20 -23.33 -4.18
CA ARG A 188 -12.04 -22.42 -4.25
C ARG A 188 -12.42 -21.03 -4.76
N LYS A 189 -13.29 -20.94 -5.78
CA LYS A 189 -13.82 -19.65 -6.27
C LYS A 189 -14.70 -18.96 -5.24
N PHE A 190 -15.53 -19.70 -4.50
CA PHE A 190 -16.32 -19.14 -3.40
C PHE A 190 -15.46 -18.57 -2.27
N VAL A 191 -14.41 -19.30 -1.87
CA VAL A 191 -13.44 -18.82 -0.87
C VAL A 191 -12.68 -17.60 -1.38
N SER A 192 -12.23 -17.61 -2.64
CA SER A 192 -11.57 -16.47 -3.27
C SER A 192 -12.47 -15.22 -3.29
N LEU A 193 -13.76 -15.40 -3.59
CA LEU A 193 -14.75 -14.33 -3.52
C LEU A 193 -14.94 -13.84 -2.07
N SER A 194 -15.03 -14.75 -1.10
CA SER A 194 -15.15 -14.41 0.32
C SER A 194 -13.97 -13.60 0.83
N LEU A 195 -12.74 -13.95 0.41
CA LEU A 195 -11.51 -13.22 0.72
C LEU A 195 -11.52 -11.80 0.12
N ARG A 196 -11.97 -11.64 -1.12
CA ARG A 196 -12.06 -10.32 -1.77
C ARG A 196 -13.15 -9.46 -1.14
N LEU A 197 -14.30 -10.06 -0.85
CA LEU A 197 -15.43 -9.39 -0.22
C LEU A 197 -15.12 -8.95 1.22
N SER A 198 -14.37 -9.73 2.00
CA SER A 198 -14.08 -9.40 3.40
C SER A 198 -13.42 -8.03 3.52
N PHE A 199 -12.40 -7.73 2.72
CA PHE A 199 -11.73 -6.42 2.73
C PHE A 199 -12.66 -5.26 2.36
N GLY A 200 -13.48 -5.44 1.32
CA GLY A 200 -14.47 -4.44 0.94
C GLY A 200 -15.54 -4.22 2.02
N LEU A 201 -15.95 -5.30 2.68
CA LEU A 201 -16.92 -5.29 3.77
C LEU A 201 -16.34 -4.70 5.06
N TYR A 202 -15.04 -4.88 5.34
CA TYR A 202 -14.36 -4.17 6.44
C TYR A 202 -14.43 -2.67 6.24
N CYS A 203 -14.10 -2.22 5.02
CA CYS A 203 -14.18 -0.81 4.67
C CYS A 203 -15.61 -0.27 4.85
N ALA A 204 -16.62 -0.98 4.35
CA ALA A 204 -18.03 -0.61 4.51
C ALA A 204 -18.43 -0.55 5.99
N LEU A 205 -18.15 -1.60 6.76
CA LEU A 205 -18.46 -1.70 8.18
C LEU A 205 -17.83 -0.57 8.98
N LEU A 206 -16.52 -0.35 8.82
CA LEU A 206 -15.80 0.72 9.50
C LEU A 206 -16.35 2.09 9.09
N THR A 207 -16.65 2.30 7.81
CA THR A 207 -17.24 3.55 7.32
C THR A 207 -18.56 3.85 8.04
N PHE A 208 -19.48 2.88 8.14
CA PHE A 208 -20.75 3.10 8.85
C PHE A 208 -20.57 3.31 10.35
N LEU A 209 -19.67 2.55 10.99
CA LEU A 209 -19.36 2.73 12.41
C LEU A 209 -18.82 4.14 12.69
N TYR A 210 -17.92 4.65 11.85
CA TYR A 210 -17.35 5.99 11.99
C TYR A 210 -18.31 7.12 11.63
N LEU A 211 -19.23 6.89 10.70
CA LEU A 211 -20.31 7.84 10.42
C LEU A 211 -21.28 7.93 11.62
N ASP A 212 -21.62 6.79 12.27
CA ASP A 212 -22.48 6.74 13.46
C ASP A 212 -21.69 6.65 14.78
N ALA A 213 -20.51 7.28 14.81
CA ALA A 213 -19.58 7.18 15.92
C ALA A 213 -20.12 7.77 17.23
N ARG A 214 -21.19 8.58 17.21
CA ARG A 214 -21.85 9.04 18.45
C ARG A 214 -22.45 7.87 19.24
N ARG A 215 -23.02 6.89 18.53
CA ARG A 215 -23.63 5.70 19.13
C ARG A 215 -22.60 4.59 19.38
N TRP A 216 -21.65 4.42 18.45
CA TRP A 216 -20.74 3.27 18.45
C TRP A 216 -19.32 3.58 18.93
N SER A 217 -19.01 4.77 19.44
CA SER A 217 -17.62 5.16 19.76
C SER A 217 -16.88 4.20 20.67
N ARG A 218 -17.57 3.57 21.62
CA ARG A 218 -16.96 2.59 22.53
C ARG A 218 -16.65 1.27 21.84
N PHE A 219 -17.43 0.89 20.82
CA PHE A 219 -17.29 -0.38 20.10
C PHE A 219 -16.27 -0.32 18.96
N ILE A 220 -16.10 0.85 18.33
CA ILE A 220 -15.14 1.05 17.22
C ILE A 220 -13.74 0.47 17.53
N PRO A 221 -13.06 0.81 18.64
CA PRO A 221 -11.72 0.29 18.90
C PRO A 221 -11.69 -1.24 19.00
N PHE A 222 -12.70 -1.86 19.61
CA PHE A 222 -12.78 -3.32 19.70
C PHE A 222 -12.96 -3.97 18.32
N VAL A 223 -13.81 -3.42 17.47
CA VAL A 223 -13.99 -3.93 16.09
C VAL A 223 -12.70 -3.79 15.29
N VAL A 224 -12.04 -2.63 15.36
CA VAL A 224 -10.77 -2.39 14.65
C VAL A 224 -9.69 -3.36 15.13
N LEU A 225 -9.52 -3.54 16.43
CA LEU A 225 -8.53 -4.46 17.00
C LEU A 225 -8.86 -5.92 16.68
N ALA A 226 -10.13 -6.32 16.72
CA ALA A 226 -10.55 -7.67 16.37
C ALA A 226 -10.27 -7.99 14.89
N LEU A 227 -10.57 -7.06 13.98
CA LEU A 227 -10.26 -7.22 12.55
C LEU A 227 -8.76 -7.26 12.30
N ALA A 228 -7.99 -6.36 12.92
CA ALA A 228 -6.54 -6.33 12.76
C ALA A 228 -5.87 -7.60 13.34
N ALA A 229 -6.30 -8.05 14.52
CA ALA A 229 -5.81 -9.28 15.14
C ALA A 229 -6.19 -10.52 14.33
N PHE A 230 -7.42 -10.57 13.79
CA PHE A 230 -7.84 -11.63 12.88
C PHE A 230 -6.92 -11.69 11.66
N GLU A 231 -6.71 -10.57 10.97
CA GLU A 231 -5.86 -10.52 9.78
C GLU A 231 -4.42 -10.93 10.06
N ILE A 232 -3.83 -10.45 11.16
CA ILE A 232 -2.47 -10.83 11.57
C ILE A 232 -2.39 -12.32 11.91
N GLY A 233 -3.37 -12.86 12.66
CA GLY A 233 -3.39 -14.28 13.02
C GLY A 233 -3.63 -15.19 11.82
N TYR A 234 -4.64 -14.87 11.01
CA TYR A 234 -5.04 -15.64 9.83
C TYR A 234 -3.93 -15.71 8.77
N SER A 235 -3.14 -14.64 8.63
CA SER A 235 -2.01 -14.53 7.72
C SER A 235 -0.68 -15.04 8.29
N ARG A 236 -0.70 -15.78 9.41
CA ARG A 236 0.49 -16.33 10.07
C ARG A 236 1.56 -15.26 10.34
N GLY A 237 1.10 -14.07 10.74
CA GLY A 237 1.95 -12.93 11.08
C GLY A 237 2.24 -11.97 9.94
N ALA A 238 1.59 -12.06 8.77
CA ALA A 238 1.70 -11.01 7.76
C ALA A 238 1.04 -9.72 8.28
N ARG A 239 1.83 -8.66 8.38
CA ARG A 239 1.46 -7.44 9.12
C ARG A 239 0.68 -6.43 8.27
N ILE A 240 0.82 -6.50 6.95
CA ILE A 240 0.30 -5.47 6.04
C ILE A 240 -1.24 -5.35 6.07
N GLN A 241 -1.97 -6.46 6.21
CA GLN A 241 -3.43 -6.42 6.26
C GLN A 241 -3.95 -5.81 7.57
N GLY A 242 -3.31 -6.14 8.70
CA GLY A 242 -3.56 -5.48 9.98
C GLY A 242 -3.27 -3.98 9.91
N LEU A 243 -2.16 -3.58 9.26
CA LEU A 243 -1.83 -2.17 9.03
C LEU A 243 -2.89 -1.48 8.16
N ILE A 244 -3.39 -2.12 7.09
CA ILE A 244 -4.46 -1.58 6.25
C ILE A 244 -5.72 -1.30 7.09
N VAL A 245 -6.14 -2.21 7.97
CA VAL A 245 -7.28 -1.99 8.88
C VAL A 245 -7.06 -0.79 9.80
N LEU A 246 -5.86 -0.66 10.38
CA LEU A 246 -5.50 0.45 11.25
C LEU A 246 -5.48 1.80 10.50
N LEU A 247 -4.94 1.83 9.28
CA LEU A 247 -4.92 3.04 8.44
C LEU A 247 -6.33 3.44 7.99
N MET A 248 -7.20 2.49 7.65
CA MET A 248 -8.61 2.76 7.37
C MET A 248 -9.29 3.41 8.58
N ALA A 249 -9.09 2.84 9.78
CA ALA A 249 -9.64 3.40 11.00
C ALA A 249 -9.10 4.82 11.29
N MET A 250 -7.79 5.03 11.09
CA MET A 250 -7.13 6.32 11.30
C MET A 250 -7.70 7.41 10.39
N VAL A 251 -7.82 7.15 9.07
CA VAL A 251 -8.33 8.16 8.13
C VAL A 251 -9.83 8.41 8.33
N LEU A 252 -10.62 7.36 8.62
CA LEU A 252 -12.03 7.53 8.96
C LEU A 252 -12.20 8.37 10.22
N HIS A 253 -11.41 8.12 11.26
CA HIS A 253 -11.38 8.94 12.47
C HIS A 253 -11.05 10.41 12.14
N HIS A 254 -9.99 10.63 11.35
CA HIS A 254 -9.54 11.95 10.96
C HIS A 254 -10.64 12.73 10.21
N LEU A 255 -11.35 12.06 9.30
CA LEU A 255 -12.35 12.69 8.43
C LEU A 255 -13.74 12.83 9.07
N THR A 256 -14.15 11.97 9.99
CA THR A 256 -15.53 12.02 10.55
C THR A 256 -15.60 12.54 11.98
N ARG A 257 -14.52 12.45 12.76
CA ARG A 257 -14.55 12.72 14.21
C ARG A 257 -13.74 13.93 14.60
N ARG A 258 -12.42 13.77 14.60
CA ARG A 258 -11.47 14.78 15.07
C ARG A 258 -10.22 14.69 14.22
N ARG A 259 -9.69 15.86 13.85
CA ARG A 259 -8.44 15.92 13.12
C ARG A 259 -7.31 15.39 14.00
N ILE A 260 -6.60 14.40 13.46
CA ILE A 260 -5.39 13.85 14.08
C ILE A 260 -4.25 14.84 13.86
N THR A 261 -3.62 15.25 14.95
CA THR A 261 -2.45 16.13 14.93
C THR A 261 -1.18 15.35 14.57
N MET A 262 -0.15 16.02 14.07
CA MET A 262 1.15 15.40 13.79
C MET A 262 1.78 14.75 15.04
N ARG A 263 1.59 15.34 16.22
CA ARG A 263 2.07 14.76 17.49
C ARG A 263 1.37 13.42 17.78
N GLN A 264 0.05 13.37 17.63
CA GLN A 264 -0.71 12.13 17.82
C GLN A 264 -0.30 11.07 16.80
N LEU A 265 -0.09 11.47 15.54
CA LEU A 265 0.40 10.57 14.50
C LEU A 265 1.79 10.01 14.85
N ALA A 266 2.71 10.85 15.32
CA ALA A 266 4.05 10.41 15.71
C ALA A 266 4.01 9.40 16.89
N VAL A 267 3.22 9.68 17.92
CA VAL A 267 3.03 8.76 19.06
C VAL A 267 2.39 7.45 18.61
N ALA A 268 1.30 7.51 17.84
CA ALA A 268 0.61 6.33 17.33
C ALA A 268 1.51 5.51 16.39
N GLY A 269 2.28 6.18 15.53
CA GLY A 269 3.26 5.55 14.65
C GLY A 269 4.37 4.84 15.43
N GLY A 270 4.94 5.49 16.46
CA GLY A 270 5.93 4.86 17.34
C GLY A 270 5.40 3.63 18.05
N LEU A 271 4.18 3.71 18.61
CA LEU A 271 3.51 2.56 19.24
C LEU A 271 3.23 1.44 18.23
N ALA A 272 2.80 1.77 17.02
CA ALA A 272 2.57 0.79 15.96
C ALA A 272 3.88 0.08 15.58
N VAL A 273 4.97 0.82 15.36
CA VAL A 273 6.29 0.24 15.06
C VAL A 273 6.73 -0.70 16.17
N ALA A 274 6.61 -0.29 17.45
CA ALA A 274 6.94 -1.15 18.58
C ALA A 274 6.09 -2.43 18.61
N ALA A 275 4.78 -2.32 18.44
CA ALA A 275 3.86 -3.47 18.42
C ALA A 275 4.16 -4.42 17.26
N PHE A 276 4.33 -3.91 16.04
CA PHE A 276 4.65 -4.72 14.87
C PHE A 276 6.05 -5.34 14.94
N THR A 277 6.98 -4.72 15.66
CA THR A 277 8.30 -5.32 15.94
C THR A 277 8.18 -6.44 16.97
N ALA A 278 7.40 -6.25 18.04
CA ALA A 278 7.16 -7.29 19.04
C ALA A 278 6.47 -8.52 18.42
N ILE A 279 5.48 -8.32 17.54
CA ILE A 279 4.82 -9.42 16.80
C ILE A 279 5.83 -10.19 15.95
N GLU A 280 6.72 -9.48 15.27
CA GLU A 280 7.78 -10.10 14.47
C GLU A 280 8.77 -10.91 15.33
N LEU A 281 9.18 -10.36 16.48
CA LEU A 281 10.06 -11.05 17.42
C LEU A 281 9.40 -12.31 17.97
N VAL A 282 8.14 -12.24 18.40
CA VAL A 282 7.41 -13.42 18.88
C VAL A 282 7.33 -14.48 17.78
N ARG A 283 7.05 -14.09 16.53
CA ARG A 283 7.02 -14.99 15.38
C ARG A 283 8.36 -15.70 15.18
N LEU A 284 9.47 -14.97 15.23
CA LEU A 284 10.82 -15.53 15.10
C LEU A 284 11.16 -16.47 16.27
N LEU A 285 10.73 -16.14 17.49
CA LEU A 285 10.96 -16.95 18.69
C LEU A 285 10.09 -18.22 18.78
N THR A 286 8.96 -18.27 18.07
CA THR A 286 8.13 -19.47 17.99
C THR A 286 8.58 -20.45 16.91
N ASP A 287 9.42 -20.01 15.98
CA ASP A 287 9.87 -20.78 14.79
C ASP A 287 11.40 -21.04 14.86
N VAL A 288 11.94 -21.21 16.07
CA VAL A 288 13.41 -21.15 16.35
C VAL A 288 14.22 -22.27 15.70
N SER A 289 13.64 -23.45 15.48
CA SER A 289 14.30 -24.53 14.71
C SER A 289 14.42 -24.16 13.23
N ASP A 290 13.33 -23.70 12.61
CA ASP A 290 13.29 -23.28 11.20
C ASP A 290 14.07 -21.99 10.94
N ALA A 291 14.09 -21.05 11.89
CA ALA A 291 14.78 -19.77 11.75
C ALA A 291 16.31 -19.95 11.74
N ARG A 292 16.83 -20.91 12.51
CA ARG A 292 18.25 -21.26 12.52
C ARG A 292 18.67 -21.97 11.24
N ASP A 293 17.87 -22.94 10.78
CA ASP A 293 18.16 -23.70 9.57
C ASP A 293 17.98 -22.86 8.30
N ARG A 294 16.99 -21.95 8.23
CA ARG A 294 16.85 -20.97 7.13
C ARG A 294 18.00 -19.96 7.05
N LEU A 295 18.61 -19.59 8.18
CA LEU A 295 19.78 -18.72 8.20
C LEU A 295 21.05 -19.44 7.73
N LEU A 296 21.13 -20.75 7.94
CA LEU A 296 22.30 -21.58 7.68
C LEU A 296 22.25 -22.30 6.31
N GLU A 297 21.08 -22.66 5.78
CA GLU A 297 20.93 -23.48 4.57
C GLU A 297 20.52 -22.71 3.31
N GLY A 298 19.87 -21.54 3.41
CA GLY A 298 19.21 -20.89 2.26
C GLY A 298 19.64 -19.46 1.93
N GLY A 299 20.52 -18.84 2.72
CA GLY A 299 20.66 -17.39 2.69
C GLY A 299 19.35 -16.71 3.15
N LEU A 300 19.42 -15.39 3.39
CA LEU A 300 18.31 -14.58 3.90
C LEU A 300 16.95 -15.05 3.36
N GLY A 301 16.09 -15.56 4.26
CA GLY A 301 14.69 -15.84 3.97
C GLY A 301 13.99 -14.63 3.34
N PRO A 302 12.76 -14.79 2.81
CA PRO A 302 12.08 -13.77 2.02
C PRO A 302 12.26 -12.40 2.68
N PRO A 303 12.86 -11.43 1.96
CA PRO A 303 13.33 -10.19 2.54
C PRO A 303 12.25 -9.55 3.40
N ALA A 304 12.67 -8.97 4.54
CA ALA A 304 11.81 -8.10 5.32
C ALA A 304 11.04 -7.14 4.39
N GLU A 305 9.78 -6.84 4.69
CA GLU A 305 8.81 -6.25 3.75
C GLU A 305 9.32 -5.07 2.88
N PHE A 306 10.25 -4.27 3.39
CA PHE A 306 10.90 -3.17 2.66
C PHE A 306 11.93 -3.62 1.61
N LEU A 307 12.66 -4.70 1.86
CA LEU A 307 13.66 -5.26 0.96
C LEU A 307 13.02 -6.05 -0.21
N ALA A 308 11.81 -6.58 -0.02
CA ALA A 308 11.08 -7.34 -1.04
C ALA A 308 10.73 -6.53 -2.31
N VAL A 309 10.67 -5.20 -2.18
CA VAL A 309 10.49 -4.26 -3.31
C VAL A 309 11.85 -3.81 -3.85
N PHE A 310 12.86 -3.73 -2.97
CA PHE A 310 14.18 -3.20 -3.29
C PHE A 310 15.01 -4.16 -4.14
N LEU A 311 15.08 -5.44 -3.74
CA LEU A 311 15.96 -6.43 -4.37
C LEU A 311 15.60 -6.73 -5.83
N PRO A 312 14.33 -6.97 -6.22
CA PRO A 312 14.01 -7.22 -7.61
C PRO A 312 14.33 -6.03 -8.51
N SER A 313 14.13 -4.81 -8.00
CA SER A 313 14.50 -3.63 -8.75
C SER A 313 16.00 -3.54 -8.99
N LEU A 314 16.82 -3.86 -7.98
CA LEU A 314 18.27 -3.84 -8.14
C LEU A 314 18.73 -4.88 -9.16
N HIS A 315 18.21 -6.11 -9.06
CA HIS A 315 18.52 -7.20 -9.99
C HIS A 315 18.12 -6.84 -11.42
N LEU A 316 16.89 -6.41 -11.67
CA LEU A 316 16.43 -6.09 -13.03
C LEU A 316 17.21 -4.93 -13.68
N TYR A 317 17.67 -3.96 -12.90
CA TYR A 317 18.53 -2.90 -13.42
C TYR A 317 19.96 -3.39 -13.70
N ALA A 318 20.48 -4.35 -12.94
CA ALA A 318 21.76 -4.99 -13.24
C ALA A 318 21.69 -5.79 -14.54
N GLU A 319 20.64 -6.62 -14.70
CA GLU A 319 20.36 -7.37 -15.93
C GLU A 319 20.21 -6.44 -17.15
N ARG A 320 19.51 -5.32 -16.99
CA ARG A 320 19.38 -4.29 -18.04
C ARG A 320 20.75 -3.70 -18.41
N ALA A 321 21.57 -3.36 -17.41
CA ALA A 321 22.90 -2.78 -17.64
C ALA A 321 23.86 -3.78 -18.30
N ALA A 322 23.74 -5.07 -17.98
CA ALA A 322 24.49 -6.16 -18.59
C ALA A 322 23.99 -6.55 -19.99
N GLY A 323 22.81 -6.07 -20.40
CA GLY A 323 22.18 -6.47 -21.66
C GLY A 323 21.65 -7.92 -21.65
N THR A 324 21.47 -8.51 -20.48
CA THR A 324 21.01 -9.89 -20.28
C THR A 324 19.52 -10.00 -19.95
N LEU A 325 18.84 -8.85 -19.79
CA LEU A 325 17.43 -8.78 -19.43
C LEU A 325 16.54 -9.54 -20.45
N PRO A 326 15.80 -10.59 -20.02
CA PRO A 326 14.90 -11.33 -20.90
C PRO A 326 13.75 -10.46 -21.42
N ALA A 327 13.23 -10.84 -22.59
CA ALA A 327 12.12 -10.13 -23.21
C ALA A 327 10.84 -10.25 -22.37
N ALA A 328 10.35 -9.11 -21.88
CA ALA A 328 9.07 -9.00 -21.19
C ALA A 328 7.91 -8.92 -22.20
N PRO A 329 6.80 -9.65 -21.99
CA PRO A 329 5.65 -9.60 -22.89
C PRO A 329 4.95 -8.23 -22.79
N TRP A 330 4.79 -7.53 -23.91
CA TRP A 330 4.21 -6.17 -23.93
C TRP A 330 2.86 -6.00 -23.20
N PRO A 331 1.93 -6.98 -23.13
CA PRO A 331 0.68 -6.82 -22.40
C PRO A 331 0.89 -6.58 -20.89
N MET A 332 2.03 -7.03 -20.35
CA MET A 332 2.40 -6.80 -18.94
C MET A 332 2.47 -5.31 -18.60
N PHE A 333 2.84 -4.44 -19.55
CA PHE A 333 2.84 -2.98 -19.35
C PHE A 333 1.44 -2.44 -19.02
N PHE A 334 0.39 -3.07 -19.55
CA PHE A 334 -1.01 -2.67 -19.36
C PHE A 334 -1.75 -3.58 -18.37
N PHE A 335 -1.02 -4.38 -17.58
CA PHE A 335 -1.60 -5.38 -16.69
C PHE A 335 -2.67 -4.79 -15.76
N ASP A 336 -2.45 -3.60 -15.21
CA ASP A 336 -3.41 -2.93 -14.32
C ASP A 336 -4.79 -2.71 -14.95
N PHE A 337 -4.86 -2.54 -16.27
CA PHE A 337 -6.11 -2.37 -17.00
C PHE A 337 -6.66 -3.70 -17.49
N ILE A 338 -5.80 -4.58 -18.00
CA ILE A 338 -6.20 -5.92 -18.47
C ILE A 338 -6.86 -6.70 -17.33
N ALA A 339 -6.28 -6.62 -16.14
CA ALA A 339 -6.72 -7.35 -14.96
C ALA A 339 -8.08 -6.87 -14.41
N LEU A 340 -8.66 -5.78 -14.92
CA LEU A 340 -10.01 -5.29 -14.57
C LEU A 340 -11.12 -6.06 -15.29
N PHE A 341 -10.86 -6.52 -16.52
CA PHE A 341 -11.94 -6.94 -17.42
C PHE A 341 -12.24 -8.43 -17.39
N THR A 342 -11.66 -9.19 -16.45
CA THR A 342 -11.46 -10.62 -16.72
C THR A 342 -11.70 -11.55 -15.53
N TRP A 343 -12.53 -12.57 -15.80
CA TRP A 343 -12.64 -13.81 -15.01
C TRP A 343 -11.58 -14.86 -15.36
N GLY A 344 -10.76 -14.62 -16.40
CA GLY A 344 -9.72 -15.52 -16.87
C GLY A 344 -8.40 -15.41 -16.09
N ASP A 345 -7.48 -16.31 -16.39
CA ASP A 345 -6.15 -16.35 -15.80
C ASP A 345 -5.16 -15.48 -16.60
N PHE A 346 -4.73 -14.36 -16.01
CA PHE A 346 -3.77 -13.42 -16.58
C PHE A 346 -2.46 -13.40 -15.79
N THR A 347 -2.21 -14.46 -15.02
CA THR A 347 -1.02 -14.61 -14.18
C THR A 347 0.26 -14.43 -14.99
N LYS A 348 0.31 -14.97 -16.23
CA LYS A 348 1.43 -14.80 -17.16
C LYS A 348 1.77 -13.35 -17.55
N TYR A 349 0.85 -12.41 -17.38
CA TYR A 349 1.08 -10.99 -17.65
C TYR A 349 1.26 -10.18 -16.36
N MET A 350 1.23 -10.82 -15.20
CA MET A 350 1.51 -10.17 -13.94
C MET A 350 3.04 -10.12 -13.76
N PRO A 351 3.65 -8.93 -13.61
CA PRO A 351 5.11 -8.78 -13.58
C PRO A 351 5.82 -9.65 -12.54
N MET A 352 5.18 -9.83 -11.39
CA MET A 352 5.68 -10.67 -10.31
C MET A 352 5.75 -12.15 -10.68
N TYR A 353 4.79 -12.67 -11.43
CA TYR A 353 4.81 -14.06 -11.90
C TYR A 353 5.78 -14.24 -13.06
N TRP A 354 5.82 -13.30 -14.00
CA TRP A 354 6.84 -13.31 -15.06
C TRP A 354 8.26 -13.36 -14.47
N TYR A 355 8.53 -12.54 -13.45
CA TYR A 355 9.84 -12.51 -12.79
C TYR A 355 10.14 -13.83 -12.07
N ALA A 356 9.16 -14.41 -11.38
CA ALA A 356 9.30 -15.70 -10.71
C ALA A 356 9.56 -16.83 -11.72
N GLU A 357 8.76 -16.93 -12.79
CA GLU A 357 8.95 -17.94 -13.84
C GLU A 357 10.30 -17.83 -14.55
N THR A 358 10.80 -16.60 -14.71
CA THR A 358 12.06 -16.34 -15.43
C THR A 358 13.29 -16.68 -14.58
N TYR A 359 13.30 -16.31 -13.31
CA TYR A 359 14.50 -16.39 -12.46
C TYR A 359 14.41 -17.42 -11.34
N PHE A 360 13.20 -17.86 -10.99
CA PHE A 360 12.91 -18.80 -9.91
C PHE A 360 11.85 -19.85 -10.33
N PRO A 361 12.05 -20.56 -11.47
CA PRO A 361 11.02 -21.46 -12.03
C PRO A 361 10.67 -22.65 -11.13
N PHE A 362 11.44 -22.88 -10.07
CA PHE A 362 11.25 -23.95 -9.09
C PHE A 362 10.36 -23.56 -7.91
N LEU A 363 9.88 -22.31 -7.84
CA LEU A 363 9.00 -21.84 -6.76
C LEU A 363 7.55 -21.79 -7.25
N ASP A 364 6.61 -22.37 -6.49
CA ASP A 364 5.19 -22.33 -6.86
C ASP A 364 4.54 -20.96 -6.60
N VAL A 365 5.16 -20.12 -5.77
CA VAL A 365 4.67 -18.80 -5.39
C VAL A 365 5.75 -17.75 -5.60
N PRO A 366 5.43 -16.59 -6.21
CA PRO A 366 6.41 -15.55 -6.41
C PRO A 366 7.01 -15.04 -5.09
N PRO A 367 8.35 -15.10 -4.93
CA PRO A 367 9.01 -14.72 -3.67
C PRO A 367 9.11 -13.21 -3.45
N PHE A 368 8.96 -12.40 -4.50
CA PHE A 368 9.13 -10.95 -4.45
C PHE A 368 8.04 -10.20 -5.18
N THR A 369 7.86 -8.92 -4.84
CA THR A 369 6.92 -8.02 -5.51
C THR A 369 7.66 -7.11 -6.49
N ILE A 370 7.10 -6.91 -7.68
CA ILE A 370 7.69 -6.04 -8.71
C ILE A 370 6.94 -4.71 -8.69
N GLY A 371 7.49 -3.72 -7.98
CA GLY A 371 6.91 -2.38 -7.89
C GLY A 371 7.25 -1.48 -9.09
N PRO A 372 6.72 -0.25 -9.15
CA PRO A 372 6.91 0.66 -10.30
C PRO A 372 8.37 0.94 -10.67
N VAL A 373 9.26 1.00 -9.68
CA VAL A 373 10.69 1.20 -9.92
C VAL A 373 11.31 -0.05 -10.54
N ALA A 374 10.95 -1.25 -10.08
CA ALA A 374 11.39 -2.50 -10.69
C ALA A 374 10.82 -2.67 -12.11
N GLU A 375 9.52 -2.42 -12.29
CA GLU A 375 8.86 -2.46 -13.61
C GLU A 375 9.55 -1.55 -14.62
N SER A 376 9.99 -0.36 -14.20
CA SER A 376 10.66 0.58 -15.10
C SER A 376 11.93 0.03 -15.74
N ALA A 377 12.65 -0.87 -15.06
CA ALA A 377 13.82 -1.55 -15.61
C ALA A 377 13.47 -2.43 -16.81
N LEU A 378 12.23 -2.93 -16.88
CA LEU A 378 11.74 -3.76 -17.99
C LEU A 378 11.43 -2.96 -19.25
N TRP A 379 11.18 -1.66 -19.10
CA TRP A 379 10.69 -0.82 -20.18
C TRP A 379 11.68 0.30 -20.52
N GLY A 380 11.52 1.49 -19.95
CA GLY A 380 12.30 2.69 -20.31
C GLY A 380 13.40 3.08 -19.32
N GLY A 381 13.68 2.27 -18.30
CA GLY A 381 14.63 2.61 -17.24
C GLY A 381 14.21 3.89 -16.49
N GLU A 382 15.18 4.77 -16.23
CA GLU A 382 14.99 6.00 -15.47
C GLU A 382 13.96 6.96 -16.07
N TRP A 383 13.81 6.99 -17.40
CA TRP A 383 12.77 7.79 -18.05
C TRP A 383 11.37 7.26 -17.72
N ASP A 384 11.19 5.94 -17.72
CA ASP A 384 9.92 5.31 -17.34
C ASP A 384 9.61 5.53 -15.86
N ILE A 385 10.63 5.56 -14.98
CA ILE A 385 10.46 5.96 -13.57
C ILE A 385 9.81 7.34 -13.48
N ALA A 386 10.36 8.33 -14.20
CA ALA A 386 9.88 9.69 -14.13
C ALA A 386 8.42 9.80 -14.60
N VAL A 387 8.08 9.13 -15.70
CA VAL A 387 6.72 9.08 -16.25
C VAL A 387 5.76 8.38 -15.28
N ARG A 388 6.12 7.21 -14.75
CA ARG A 388 5.30 6.49 -13.76
C ARG A 388 5.07 7.32 -12.49
N GLY A 389 6.10 8.01 -12.01
CA GLY A 389 5.99 8.94 -10.88
C GLY A 389 4.96 10.04 -11.15
N LEU A 390 5.06 10.71 -12.31
CA LEU A 390 4.09 11.73 -12.74
C LEU A 390 2.67 11.18 -12.80
N LEU A 391 2.47 10.06 -13.51
CA LEU A 391 1.14 9.45 -13.71
C LEU A 391 0.51 9.06 -12.37
N ASN A 392 1.29 8.50 -11.46
CA ASN A 392 0.80 8.13 -10.14
C ASN A 392 0.42 9.38 -9.30
N GLY A 393 1.22 10.44 -9.36
CA GLY A 393 0.90 11.71 -8.71
C GLY A 393 -0.40 12.32 -9.23
N LEU A 394 -0.62 12.29 -10.54
CA LEU A 394 -1.88 12.72 -11.17
C LEU A 394 -3.06 11.84 -10.73
N PHE A 395 -2.87 10.52 -10.68
CA PHE A 395 -3.89 9.57 -10.27
C PHE A 395 -4.34 9.78 -8.82
N PHE A 396 -3.40 9.95 -7.89
CA PHE A 396 -3.74 10.20 -6.48
C PHE A 396 -4.41 11.58 -6.29
N ALA A 397 -3.97 12.59 -7.04
CA ALA A 397 -4.65 13.88 -7.07
C ALA A 397 -6.10 13.75 -7.59
N TRP A 398 -6.33 12.91 -8.59
CA TRP A 398 -7.67 12.60 -9.10
C TRP A 398 -8.54 11.92 -8.04
N ILE A 399 -8.03 10.92 -7.31
CA ILE A 399 -8.76 10.26 -6.21
C ILE A 399 -9.21 11.28 -5.16
N VAL A 400 -8.31 12.16 -4.72
CA VAL A 400 -8.61 13.18 -3.70
C VAL A 400 -9.65 14.17 -4.20
N ARG A 401 -9.56 14.61 -5.47
CA ARG A 401 -10.55 15.51 -6.07
C ARG A 401 -11.91 14.84 -6.24
N ALA A 402 -11.93 13.56 -6.62
CA ALA A 402 -13.16 12.78 -6.71
C ALA A 402 -13.82 12.67 -5.33
N PHE A 403 -13.05 12.34 -4.28
CA PHE A 403 -13.53 12.34 -2.90
C PHE A 403 -14.12 13.69 -2.49
N LEU A 404 -13.40 14.79 -2.71
CA LEU A 404 -13.88 16.13 -2.37
C LEU A 404 -15.19 16.50 -3.08
N ARG A 405 -15.37 16.04 -4.33
CA ARG A 405 -16.59 16.25 -5.12
C ARG A 405 -17.78 15.44 -4.61
N PHE A 406 -17.55 14.21 -4.16
CA PHE A 406 -18.61 13.27 -3.78
C PHE A 406 -18.67 13.00 -2.26
N ARG A 407 -18.06 13.88 -1.45
CA ARG A 407 -17.90 13.72 0.01
C ARG A 407 -19.22 13.58 0.78
N ASP A 408 -20.34 13.98 0.19
CA ASP A 408 -21.69 13.84 0.73
C ASP A 408 -22.20 12.39 0.68
N ARG A 409 -21.47 11.48 0.01
CA ARG A 409 -21.81 10.07 -0.18
C ARG A 409 -20.94 9.17 0.69
N TRP A 410 -21.57 8.20 1.36
CA TRP A 410 -20.86 7.23 2.21
C TRP A 410 -19.85 6.40 1.42
N TRP A 411 -20.18 6.00 0.19
CA TRP A 411 -19.31 5.19 -0.66
C TRP A 411 -18.06 5.96 -1.06
N ALA A 412 -18.14 7.28 -1.25
CA ALA A 412 -16.98 8.10 -1.59
C ALA A 412 -15.99 8.16 -0.43
N LEU A 413 -16.49 8.27 0.81
CA LEU A 413 -15.68 8.17 2.02
C LEU A 413 -15.04 6.79 2.15
N GLY A 414 -15.79 5.71 1.91
CA GLY A 414 -15.27 4.35 1.95
C GLY A 414 -14.18 4.11 0.90
N VAL A 415 -14.43 4.45 -0.37
CA VAL A 415 -13.42 4.35 -1.44
C VAL A 415 -12.16 5.15 -1.08
N TYR A 416 -12.31 6.38 -0.60
CA TYR A 416 -11.18 7.21 -0.20
C TYR A 416 -10.38 6.58 0.96
N ALA A 417 -11.07 6.11 2.00
CA ALA A 417 -10.42 5.48 3.15
C ALA A 417 -9.68 4.19 2.77
N TYR A 418 -10.25 3.42 1.85
CA TYR A 418 -9.62 2.21 1.33
C TYR A 418 -8.38 2.52 0.48
N CYS A 419 -8.47 3.46 -0.47
CA CYS A 419 -7.31 3.90 -1.26
C CYS A 419 -6.21 4.48 -0.37
N TYR A 420 -6.58 5.23 0.67
CA TYR A 420 -5.66 5.72 1.70
C TYR A 420 -4.93 4.59 2.41
N ALA A 421 -5.66 3.58 2.88
CA ALA A 421 -5.05 2.48 3.61
C ALA A 421 -4.21 1.55 2.73
N THR A 422 -4.57 1.40 1.46
CA THR A 422 -3.90 0.50 0.51
C THR A 422 -2.85 1.19 -0.37
N CYS A 423 -2.60 2.50 -0.17
CA CYS A 423 -1.70 3.26 -1.04
C CYS A 423 -0.27 2.72 -1.07
N ALA A 424 0.22 2.11 0.03
CA ALA A 424 1.54 1.48 0.08
C ALA A 424 1.67 0.31 -0.92
N LEU A 425 0.57 -0.34 -1.28
CA LEU A 425 0.58 -1.42 -2.27
C LEU A 425 0.95 -0.92 -3.67
N ALA A 426 0.74 0.36 -3.97
CA ALA A 426 1.18 0.95 -5.24
C ALA A 426 2.71 1.03 -5.35
N LEU A 427 3.44 1.00 -4.22
CA LEU A 427 4.90 0.87 -4.23
C LEU A 427 5.35 -0.57 -4.49
N LYS A 428 4.52 -1.56 -4.13
CA LYS A 428 4.85 -2.99 -4.22
C LYS A 428 4.48 -3.60 -5.57
N TYR A 429 3.36 -3.18 -6.15
CA TYR A 429 2.79 -3.85 -7.32
C TYR A 429 2.78 -2.97 -8.57
N SER A 430 2.02 -1.88 -8.61
CA SER A 430 2.04 -0.97 -9.75
C SER A 430 1.33 0.34 -9.45
N ILE A 431 1.48 1.34 -10.34
CA ILE A 431 0.98 2.70 -10.12
C ILE A 431 -0.56 2.80 -10.15
N PHE A 432 -1.28 1.85 -10.77
CA PHE A 432 -2.74 1.83 -10.81
C PHE A 432 -3.33 0.64 -10.04
N VAL A 433 -2.58 0.00 -9.15
CA VAL A 433 -3.07 -1.15 -8.36
C VAL A 433 -4.36 -0.84 -7.59
N ASN A 434 -4.54 0.40 -7.13
CA ASN A 434 -5.78 0.80 -6.44
C ASN A 434 -7.03 0.67 -7.32
N VAL A 435 -6.91 0.80 -8.65
CA VAL A 435 -8.04 0.58 -9.57
C VAL A 435 -8.50 -0.86 -9.48
N GLN A 436 -7.56 -1.81 -9.55
CA GLN A 436 -7.86 -3.23 -9.40
C GLN A 436 -8.44 -3.56 -8.02
N LEU A 437 -7.87 -3.00 -6.95
CA LEU A 437 -8.35 -3.29 -5.59
C LEU A 437 -9.76 -2.71 -5.36
N VAL A 438 -10.05 -1.52 -5.89
CA VAL A 438 -11.40 -0.94 -5.82
C VAL A 438 -12.39 -1.81 -6.60
N GLU A 439 -12.06 -2.19 -7.84
CA GLU A 439 -12.94 -3.00 -8.68
C GLU A 439 -13.17 -4.39 -8.08
N LYS A 440 -12.11 -5.11 -7.68
CA LYS A 440 -12.22 -6.51 -7.22
C LYS A 440 -12.77 -6.65 -5.82
N ASN A 441 -12.47 -5.70 -4.92
CA ASN A 441 -12.79 -5.84 -3.50
C ASN A 441 -13.94 -4.93 -3.07
N LEU A 442 -13.87 -3.64 -3.40
CA LEU A 442 -14.85 -2.65 -2.91
C LEU A 442 -16.16 -2.68 -3.67
N VAL A 443 -16.12 -2.67 -5.01
CA VAL A 443 -17.34 -2.56 -5.81
C VAL A 443 -18.33 -3.70 -5.50
N PRO A 444 -17.92 -4.99 -5.50
CA PRO A 444 -18.82 -6.08 -5.14
C PRO A 444 -19.36 -5.96 -3.71
N ALA A 445 -18.51 -5.61 -2.74
CA ALA A 445 -18.93 -5.44 -1.35
C ALA A 445 -19.93 -4.29 -1.17
N PHE A 446 -19.70 -3.16 -1.85
CA PHE A 446 -20.57 -1.99 -1.76
C PHE A 446 -21.90 -2.23 -2.45
N LEU A 447 -21.90 -2.92 -3.61
CA LEU A 447 -23.13 -3.33 -4.28
C LEU A 447 -23.94 -4.30 -3.41
N LEU A 448 -23.30 -5.27 -2.75
CA LEU A 448 -23.96 -6.20 -1.83
C LEU A 448 -24.61 -5.47 -0.65
N VAL A 449 -23.86 -4.55 -0.02
CA VAL A 449 -24.36 -3.75 1.10
C VAL A 449 -25.50 -2.84 0.64
N GLU A 450 -25.35 -2.12 -0.47
CA GLU A 450 -26.38 -1.20 -0.96
C GLU A 450 -27.63 -1.95 -1.41
N GLY A 451 -27.49 -3.08 -2.10
CA GLY A 451 -28.60 -3.96 -2.47
C GLY A 451 -29.37 -4.44 -1.24
N THR A 452 -28.66 -4.84 -0.19
CA THR A 452 -29.30 -5.24 1.08
C THR A 452 -30.02 -4.07 1.73
N ARG A 453 -29.41 -2.87 1.75
CA ARG A 453 -30.05 -1.65 2.27
C ARG A 453 -31.33 -1.31 1.49
N MET A 454 -31.32 -1.44 0.16
CA MET A 454 -32.48 -1.17 -0.69
C MET A 454 -33.63 -2.15 -0.39
N LEU A 455 -33.33 -3.44 -0.22
CA LEU A 455 -34.32 -4.45 0.16
C LEU A 455 -34.96 -4.16 1.53
N MET A 456 -34.14 -3.76 2.50
CA MET A 456 -34.62 -3.39 3.84
C MET A 456 -35.48 -2.12 3.84
N ARG A 457 -35.22 -1.17 2.94
CA ARG A 457 -36.04 0.05 2.79
C ARG A 457 -37.44 -0.27 2.26
N ARG A 458 -37.58 -1.24 1.35
CA ARG A 458 -38.86 -1.63 0.76
C ARG A 458 -39.80 -2.36 1.73
N ARG A 459 -39.25 -3.08 2.71
CA ARG A 459 -40.03 -3.91 3.67
C ARG A 459 -40.54 -3.18 4.91
N LEU A 460 -40.19 -1.91 5.10
CA LEU A 460 -40.73 -1.12 6.21
C LEU A 460 -41.97 -0.37 5.69
N PRO A 461 -43.20 -0.80 6.04
CA PRO A 461 -44.37 0.02 5.76
C PRO A 461 -44.13 1.40 6.36
N ARG A 462 -44.49 2.45 5.60
CA ARG A 462 -44.60 3.81 6.14
C ARG A 462 -45.72 3.74 7.19
N LEU A 463 -45.37 3.41 8.42
CA LEU A 463 -46.21 3.74 9.56
C LEU A 463 -46.17 5.27 9.63
N ALA A 464 -47.17 5.86 8.99
CA ALA A 464 -47.45 7.29 8.97
C ALA A 464 -47.97 7.72 10.35
#